data_AF-A0A6N7ZQ09-F1
#
_entry.id   AF-A0A6N7ZQ09-F1
#
_cell.length_a   1.000
_cell.length_b   1.000
_cell.length_c   1.000
_cell.angle_alpha   90.00
_cell.angle_beta   90.00
_cell.angle_gamma   90.00
#
_symmetry.space_group_name_H-M   'P 1'
#
loop_
_entity.id
_entity.type
_entity.pdbx_description
1 polymer ?
#
loop_
_entity_poly.entity_id
_entity_poly.type
_entity_poly.pdbx_seq_one_letter_code
_entity_poly.pdbx_strand_id
1 'polypeptide(L)'
;MPRRILLTDAEREKLLALPDDDTTLVRYWTLDDADHTLLETRRRADTRLGLALQLCALRYPGRVIRRGEVIPETALSFLADQLGVLPDALVDFAQRVPTRYEQLSILRQTYGFSRQDYCSNRE
;
A
#
# COMPACT_ATOMS: atom_id res chain seq x y z
N MET A 1 33.56 -10.80 9.84
CA MET A 1 32.64 -10.76 11.00
C MET A 1 31.29 -11.30 10.59
N PRO A 2 30.69 -12.28 11.29
CA PRO A 2 29.40 -12.83 10.91
C PRO A 2 28.30 -11.81 11.24
N ARG A 3 27.52 -11.42 10.24
CA ARG A 3 26.30 -10.62 10.46
C ARG A 3 25.29 -11.50 11.20
N ARG A 4 25.10 -11.26 12.50
CA ARG A 4 23.98 -11.83 13.25
C ARG A 4 22.68 -11.39 12.58
N ILE A 5 21.99 -12.32 11.94
CA ILE A 5 20.61 -12.11 11.51
C ILE A 5 19.78 -12.19 12.80
N LEU A 6 19.34 -11.03 13.30
CA LEU A 6 18.66 -10.88 14.59
C LEU A 6 17.17 -11.26 14.55
N LEU A 7 16.61 -11.55 13.38
CA LEU A 7 15.19 -11.84 13.20
C LEU A 7 15.04 -13.13 12.39
N THR A 8 14.22 -14.03 12.89
CA THR A 8 13.72 -15.17 12.12
C THR A 8 12.84 -14.68 10.96
N ASP A 9 12.67 -15.52 9.94
CA ASP A 9 11.86 -15.17 8.77
C ASP A 9 10.41 -14.84 9.16
N ALA A 10 9.84 -15.62 10.09
CA ALA A 10 8.50 -15.40 10.63
C ALA A 10 8.35 -14.05 11.37
N GLU A 11 9.37 -13.62 12.11
CA GLU A 11 9.34 -12.31 12.78
C GLU A 11 9.42 -11.16 11.78
N ARG A 12 10.18 -11.33 10.70
CA ARG A 12 10.23 -10.37 9.59
C ARG A 12 8.89 -10.29 8.87
N GLU A 13 8.26 -11.42 8.59
CA GLU A 13 6.94 -11.43 7.95
C GLU A 13 5.90 -10.72 8.81
N LYS A 14 5.92 -10.91 10.14
CA LYS A 14 5.01 -10.22 11.05
C LYS A 14 5.24 -8.70 11.09
N LEU A 15 6.50 -8.26 11.07
CA LEU A 15 6.84 -6.83 11.02
C LEU A 15 6.45 -6.17 9.69
N LEU A 16 6.44 -6.95 8.62
CA LEU A 16 6.07 -6.50 7.28
C LEU A 16 4.61 -6.79 6.96
N ALA A 17 3.81 -7.33 7.88
CA ALA A 17 2.39 -7.56 7.68
C ALA A 17 1.66 -6.21 7.53
N LEU A 18 0.58 -6.20 6.74
CA LEU A 18 -0.27 -5.03 6.66
C LEU A 18 -0.97 -4.82 8.01
N PRO A 19 -1.06 -3.58 8.52
CA PRO A 19 -1.73 -3.31 9.78
C PRO A 19 -3.22 -3.66 9.69
N ASP A 20 -3.71 -4.37 10.69
CA ASP A 20 -5.13 -4.69 10.87
C ASP A 20 -5.80 -3.88 12.00
N ASP A 21 -5.03 -3.03 12.69
CA ASP A 21 -5.49 -2.19 13.80
C ASP A 21 -5.63 -0.71 13.44
N ASP A 22 -6.70 -0.07 13.92
CA ASP A 22 -6.99 1.35 13.68
C ASP A 22 -5.88 2.30 14.16
N THR A 23 -5.17 1.96 15.24
CA THR A 23 -4.16 2.88 15.80
C THR A 23 -2.98 3.06 14.86
N THR A 24 -2.52 1.96 14.25
CA THR A 24 -1.45 1.96 13.26
C THR A 24 -1.92 2.59 11.95
N LEU A 25 -3.16 2.31 11.54
CA LEU A 25 -3.77 2.92 10.35
C LEU A 25 -3.89 4.45 10.48
N VAL A 26 -4.43 4.96 11.58
CA VAL A 26 -4.50 6.42 11.84
C VAL A 26 -3.12 7.06 11.82
N ARG A 27 -2.11 6.39 12.36
CA ARG A 27 -0.75 6.95 12.42
C ARG A 27 -0.04 6.98 11.07
N TYR A 28 -0.18 5.96 10.24
CA TYR A 28 0.66 5.78 9.05
C TYR A 28 -0.09 5.81 7.72
N TRP A 29 -1.41 5.56 7.75
CA TRP A 29 -2.25 5.41 6.56
C TRP A 29 -3.24 6.57 6.40
N THR A 30 -3.17 7.61 7.25
CA THR A 30 -3.92 8.85 7.05
C THR A 30 -3.38 9.58 5.82
N LEU A 31 -4.29 9.95 4.92
CA LEU A 31 -4.01 10.69 3.69
C LEU A 31 -4.03 12.19 3.97
N ASP A 32 -3.02 12.90 3.47
CA ASP A 32 -2.96 14.37 3.51
C ASP A 32 -3.51 15.01 2.22
N ASP A 33 -3.60 16.34 2.19
CA ASP A 33 -4.12 17.08 1.04
C ASP A 33 -3.34 16.82 -0.27
N ALA A 34 -2.03 16.55 -0.17
CA ALA A 34 -1.21 16.24 -1.33
C ALA A 34 -1.51 14.83 -1.86
N ASP A 35 -1.76 13.89 -0.96
CA ASP A 35 -2.22 12.55 -1.30
C ASP A 35 -3.58 12.60 -1.98
N HIS A 36 -4.53 13.36 -1.43
CA HIS A 36 -5.84 13.55 -2.04
C HIS A 36 -5.71 14.13 -3.44
N THR A 37 -4.90 15.18 -3.61
CA THR A 37 -4.64 15.79 -4.93
C THR A 37 -4.08 14.78 -5.92
N LEU A 38 -3.14 13.92 -5.50
CA LEU A 38 -2.59 12.87 -6.35
C LEU A 38 -3.65 11.82 -6.71
N LEU A 39 -4.44 11.38 -5.75
CA LEU A 39 -5.44 10.34 -5.93
C LEU A 39 -6.57 10.83 -6.84
N GLU A 40 -7.00 12.08 -6.69
CA GLU A 40 -8.02 12.71 -7.55
C GLU A 40 -7.62 12.81 -9.03
N THR A 41 -6.32 12.70 -9.37
CA THR A 41 -5.89 12.56 -10.78
C THR A 41 -6.48 11.32 -11.46
N ARG A 42 -6.95 10.34 -10.69
CA ARG A 42 -7.51 9.07 -11.17
C ARG A 42 -9.04 9.12 -11.17
N ARG A 43 -9.63 9.04 -12.36
CA ARG A 43 -11.10 9.11 -12.56
C ARG A 43 -11.86 7.96 -11.88
N ARG A 44 -11.33 6.74 -11.93
CA ARG A 44 -12.02 5.54 -11.44
C ARG A 44 -11.73 5.29 -9.95
N ALA A 45 -12.76 4.95 -9.18
CA ALA A 45 -12.67 4.68 -7.75
C ALA A 45 -11.75 3.48 -7.43
N ASP A 46 -11.83 2.42 -8.23
CA ASP A 46 -10.95 1.24 -8.15
C ASP A 46 -9.45 1.64 -8.19
N THR A 47 -9.11 2.55 -9.08
CA THR A 47 -7.73 2.97 -9.36
C THR A 47 -7.21 3.91 -8.28
N ARG A 48 -8.08 4.77 -7.75
CA ARG A 48 -7.80 5.63 -6.59
C ARG A 48 -7.46 4.79 -5.38
N LEU A 49 -8.36 3.87 -5.02
CA LEU A 49 -8.21 3.02 -3.86
C LEU A 49 -6.95 2.14 -3.96
N GLY A 50 -6.69 1.59 -5.14
CA GLY A 50 -5.46 0.85 -5.40
C GLY A 50 -4.18 1.66 -5.27
N LEU A 51 -4.18 2.92 -5.73
CA LEU A 51 -3.02 3.80 -5.63
C LEU A 51 -2.79 4.23 -4.18
N ALA A 52 -3.86 4.56 -3.44
CA ALA A 52 -3.80 4.88 -2.02
C ALA A 52 -3.24 3.71 -1.21
N LEU A 53 -3.73 2.50 -1.48
CA LEU A 53 -3.27 1.29 -0.82
C LEU A 53 -1.77 1.04 -1.05
N GLN A 54 -1.27 1.24 -2.27
CA GLN A 54 0.18 1.15 -2.54
C GLN A 54 0.96 2.25 -1.82
N LEU A 55 0.48 3.51 -1.86
CA LEU A 55 1.11 4.63 -1.17
C LEU A 55 1.24 4.36 0.34
N CYS A 56 0.15 3.93 0.99
CA CYS A 56 0.13 3.64 2.42
C CYS A 56 1.04 2.47 2.78
N ALA A 57 1.03 1.39 1.99
CA ALA A 57 1.93 0.25 2.21
C ALA A 57 3.42 0.63 2.09
N LEU A 58 3.75 1.57 1.19
CA LEU A 58 5.10 2.13 1.07
C LEU A 58 5.51 3.02 2.24
N ARG A 59 4.56 3.72 2.87
CA ARG A 59 4.83 4.48 4.10
C ARG A 59 5.03 3.55 5.28
N TYR A 60 4.14 2.56 5.41
CA TYR A 60 4.18 1.54 6.43
C TYR A 60 3.42 0.30 5.93
N PRO A 61 4.04 -0.90 5.95
CA PRO A 61 5.29 -1.24 6.61
C PRO A 61 6.57 -0.95 5.80
N GLY A 62 6.49 -0.23 4.68
CA GLY A 62 7.67 0.10 3.86
C GLY A 62 7.88 -0.87 2.71
N ARG A 63 6.80 -1.47 2.20
CA ARG A 63 6.86 -2.37 1.06
C ARG A 63 5.62 -2.26 0.19
N VAL A 64 5.77 -2.77 -1.02
CA VAL A 64 4.69 -2.94 -1.97
C VAL A 64 3.84 -4.16 -1.64
N ILE A 65 2.55 -4.03 -1.92
CA ILE A 65 1.59 -5.15 -1.80
C ILE A 65 1.83 -6.15 -2.92
N ARG A 66 1.86 -7.42 -2.55
CA ARG A 66 2.08 -8.56 -3.45
C ARG A 66 0.77 -8.90 -4.18
N ARG A 67 0.89 -9.52 -5.35
CA ARG A 67 -0.29 -9.98 -6.09
C ARG A 67 -0.97 -11.10 -5.32
N GLY A 68 -2.29 -11.04 -5.20
CA GLY A 68 -3.07 -12.03 -4.44
C GLY A 68 -2.87 -11.95 -2.93
N GLU A 69 -2.22 -10.90 -2.43
CA GLU A 69 -2.11 -10.67 -1.00
C GLU A 69 -3.47 -10.28 -0.43
N VAL A 70 -3.83 -10.88 0.69
CA VAL A 70 -5.08 -10.58 1.40
C VAL A 70 -4.89 -9.28 2.14
N ILE A 71 -5.74 -8.29 1.83
CA ILE A 71 -5.73 -6.99 2.50
C ILE A 71 -6.69 -7.06 3.69
N PRO A 72 -6.28 -6.64 4.89
CA PRO A 72 -7.19 -6.55 6.04
C PRO A 72 -8.39 -5.66 5.73
N GLU A 73 -9.59 -6.09 6.14
CA GLU A 73 -10.83 -5.34 5.93
C GLU A 73 -10.79 -3.98 6.65
N THR A 74 -10.21 -3.91 7.86
CA THR A 74 -10.01 -2.66 8.61
C THR A 74 -9.24 -1.63 7.79
N ALA A 75 -8.12 -2.08 7.20
CA ALA A 75 -7.26 -1.23 6.38
C ALA A 75 -7.96 -0.76 5.11
N LEU A 76 -8.77 -1.64 4.52
CA LEU A 76 -9.58 -1.34 3.34
C LEU A 76 -10.66 -0.30 3.65
N SER A 77 -11.45 -0.52 4.71
CA SER A 77 -12.51 0.41 5.13
C SER A 77 -11.91 1.78 5.46
N PHE A 78 -10.80 1.79 6.20
CA PHE A 78 -10.11 3.03 6.58
C PHE A 78 -9.70 3.89 5.37
N LEU A 79 -9.24 3.28 4.28
CA LEU A 79 -8.93 4.01 3.04
C LEU A 79 -10.18 4.38 2.24
N ALA A 80 -11.18 3.50 2.22
CA ALA A 80 -12.44 3.75 1.52
C ALA A 80 -13.19 4.95 2.11
N ASP A 81 -13.26 5.04 3.43
CA ASP A 81 -13.82 6.16 4.19
C ASP A 81 -13.12 7.48 3.86
N GLN A 82 -11.79 7.51 3.89
CA GLN A 82 -11.02 8.70 3.55
C GLN A 82 -11.25 9.15 2.09
N LEU A 83 -11.40 8.21 1.17
CA LEU A 83 -11.57 8.51 -0.26
C LEU A 83 -13.03 8.76 -0.66
N GLY A 84 -14.00 8.56 0.25
CA GLY A 84 -15.43 8.64 -0.05
C GLY A 84 -15.87 7.62 -1.12
N VAL A 85 -15.24 6.44 -1.13
CA VAL A 85 -15.57 5.35 -2.07
C VAL A 85 -16.14 4.15 -1.31
N LEU A 86 -16.93 3.32 -1.97
CA LEU A 86 -17.42 2.08 -1.36
C LEU A 86 -16.27 1.05 -1.26
N PRO A 87 -16.14 0.30 -0.16
CA PRO A 87 -15.11 -0.73 -0.01
C PRO A 87 -15.24 -1.86 -1.05
N ASP A 88 -16.45 -2.14 -1.54
CA ASP A 88 -16.71 -3.07 -2.66
C ASP A 88 -16.05 -2.67 -3.98
N ALA A 89 -15.66 -1.39 -4.15
CA ALA A 89 -14.91 -0.96 -5.34
C ALA A 89 -13.55 -1.68 -5.46
N LEU A 90 -13.06 -2.31 -4.37
CA LEU A 90 -11.84 -3.08 -4.39
C LEU A 90 -12.01 -4.52 -4.93
N VAL A 91 -13.24 -5.07 -4.95
CA VAL A 91 -13.49 -6.39 -5.55
C VAL A 91 -13.20 -6.35 -7.05
N ASP A 92 -13.61 -5.28 -7.73
CA ASP A 92 -13.28 -5.02 -9.13
C ASP A 92 -11.79 -4.71 -9.33
N PHE A 93 -11.15 -4.07 -8.36
CA PHE A 93 -9.72 -3.75 -8.37
C PHE A 93 -8.83 -5.00 -8.22
N ALA A 94 -9.14 -5.91 -7.30
CA ALA A 94 -8.38 -7.14 -7.12
C ALA A 94 -8.41 -8.02 -8.37
N GLN A 95 -9.50 -7.92 -9.16
CA GLN A 95 -9.66 -8.61 -10.43
C GLN A 95 -8.98 -7.88 -11.61
N ARG A 96 -9.02 -6.55 -11.64
CA ARG A 96 -8.33 -5.74 -12.67
C ARG A 96 -7.02 -5.23 -12.13
N VAL A 97 -5.92 -5.87 -12.51
CA VAL A 97 -4.57 -5.36 -12.30
C VAL A 97 -4.39 -4.08 -13.13
N PRO A 98 -4.45 -2.84 -12.58
CA PRO A 98 -3.69 -1.78 -13.22
C PRO A 98 -2.23 -2.22 -13.22
N THR A 99 -1.48 -1.88 -14.27
CA THR A 99 -0.05 -2.17 -14.34
C THR A 99 0.61 -1.53 -13.12
N ARG A 100 0.87 -2.31 -12.07
CA ARG A 100 1.56 -1.91 -10.82
C ARG A 100 2.77 -1.02 -11.07
N TYR A 101 3.46 -1.23 -12.20
CA TYR A 101 4.52 -0.38 -12.70
C TYR A 101 4.11 1.08 -12.91
N GLU A 102 2.92 1.35 -13.43
CA GLU A 102 2.37 2.69 -13.59
C GLU A 102 2.15 3.34 -12.23
N GLN A 103 1.46 2.67 -11.30
CA GLN A 103 1.24 3.15 -9.92
C GLN A 103 2.58 3.46 -9.23
N LEU A 104 3.55 2.56 -9.32
CA LEU A 104 4.87 2.78 -8.75
C LEU A 104 5.63 3.91 -9.45
N SER A 105 5.50 4.05 -10.77
CA SER A 105 6.11 5.16 -11.50
C SER A 105 5.57 6.51 -11.04
N ILE A 106 4.26 6.60 -10.78
CA ILE A 106 3.61 7.80 -10.25
C ILE A 106 4.12 8.10 -8.84
N LEU A 107 4.08 7.11 -7.94
CA LEU A 107 4.52 7.29 -6.55
C LEU A 107 6.01 7.68 -6.48
N ARG A 108 6.84 7.15 -7.37
CA ARG A 108 8.25 7.55 -7.49
C ARG A 108 8.43 8.99 -7.93
N GLN A 109 7.66 9.45 -8.92
CA GLN A 109 7.74 10.82 -9.40
C GLN A 109 7.25 11.83 -8.37
N THR A 110 6.24 11.47 -7.58
CA THR A 110 5.62 12.38 -6.60
C THR A 110 6.36 12.40 -5.26
N TYR A 111 6.76 11.25 -4.73
CA TYR A 111 7.32 11.14 -3.37
C TYR A 111 8.80 10.72 -3.32
N GLY A 112 9.44 10.47 -4.46
CA GLY A 112 10.88 10.17 -4.51
C GLY A 112 11.29 8.81 -3.95
N PHE A 113 10.36 7.87 -3.74
CA PHE A 113 10.67 6.53 -3.24
C PHE A 113 11.69 5.78 -4.14
N SER A 114 12.63 5.03 -3.54
CA SER A 114 13.76 4.38 -4.24
C SER A 114 13.45 2.94 -4.65
N ARG A 115 14.16 2.41 -5.67
CA ARG A 115 13.97 1.04 -6.18
C ARG A 115 14.16 -0.04 -5.11
N GLN A 116 14.94 0.25 -4.07
CA GLN A 116 15.19 -0.64 -2.94
C GLN A 116 13.91 -0.95 -2.15
N ASP A 117 12.94 -0.03 -2.13
CA ASP A 117 11.73 -0.08 -1.30
C ASP A 117 10.69 -1.10 -1.83
N TYR A 118 10.90 -1.67 -3.04
CA TYR A 118 9.93 -2.56 -3.70
C TYR A 118 10.50 -3.83 -4.33
N CYS A 119 11.82 -3.89 -4.58
CA CYS A 119 12.48 -5.05 -5.16
C CYS A 119 12.93 -6.02 -4.05
N SER A 120 11.98 -6.66 -3.35
CA SER A 120 12.29 -7.76 -2.41
C SER A 120 11.72 -9.13 -2.84
N ASN A 121 11.15 -9.25 -4.05
CA ASN A 121 10.74 -10.54 -4.61
C ASN A 121 11.45 -10.78 -5.95
N ARG A 122 12.72 -11.18 -5.90
CA ARG A 122 13.38 -11.85 -7.03
C ARG A 122 14.15 -13.05 -6.47
N GLU A 123 13.39 -14.10 -6.20
CA GLU A 123 13.87 -15.49 -6.22
C GLU A 123 12.96 -16.24 -7.21
#